data_AF-G3HMD6-F1
#
_entry.id   AF-G3HMD6-F1
#
_cell.length_a   1.000
_cell.length_b   1.000
_cell.length_c   1.000
_cell.angle_alpha   90.00
_cell.angle_beta   90.00
_cell.angle_gamma   90.00
#
_symmetry.space_group_name_H-M   'P 1'
#
loop_
_entity.id
_entity.type
_entity.pdbx_description
1 polymer ?
#
loop_
_entity_poly.entity_id
_entity_poly.type
_entity_poly.pdbx_seq_one_letter_code
_entity_poly.pdbx_strand_id
1 'polypeptide(L)'
;MRAACIRQPVAQVLTLLDGIHGDREVVVVGATNRPDELDPALRRPGRFDREVVIGTPTLKQRETILQVITSKMPISSHIDLGLLAEMTVGYVGADLTALCREAAMCALLKHEKNQDGPNIEETDFLEALKKIQPSSFRSSIGLMDIKPVGWEQIGGLEDVKLKLKQCVEWPLKFPQEFSRMGLKQPKGLLLYGPPGCAKTTLVRALATSCHCSFVSVSGADLFSPYVGDSEKVLSQVFRQARANTPALVFLDEIDSVLGSRSVGTLGCDARERVLSVLLNELDGVGVRTVERRGRKSDQQEYQEIVNRNVMIVVATNRPDVLDDALLRPGRLDKMIYVPPPDQEGRLSILKVCTNNMPIGPDVSLEKLAAETCLFSGADLRNLCKEAALFALQENGLEATTVRQEHFRESLRTVKPSLSWKGLTLYENLFKKRLSNLEDN
;
A
#
# COMPACT_ATOMS: atom_id res chain seq x y z
N MET A 1 -33.16 16.86 -22.85
CA MET A 1 -34.28 17.02 -21.90
C MET A 1 -34.03 16.52 -20.47
N ARG A 2 -33.07 15.61 -20.18
CA ARG A 2 -32.79 15.14 -18.80
C ARG A 2 -32.04 16.12 -17.88
N ALA A 3 -31.32 17.10 -18.43
CA ALA A 3 -30.51 18.05 -17.63
C ALA A 3 -31.32 19.18 -16.95
N ALA A 4 -32.53 19.47 -17.42
CA ALA A 4 -33.35 20.55 -16.87
C ALA A 4 -34.11 20.14 -15.58
N CYS A 5 -34.50 18.87 -15.46
CA CYS A 5 -35.32 18.38 -14.35
C CYS A 5 -34.56 18.31 -13.00
N ILE A 6 -33.22 18.14 -13.03
CA ILE A 6 -32.40 18.02 -11.82
C ILE A 6 -31.99 19.40 -11.25
N ARG A 7 -32.03 20.47 -12.05
CA ARG A 7 -31.58 21.81 -11.60
C ARG A 7 -32.54 22.51 -10.64
N GLN A 8 -33.85 22.29 -10.78
CA GLN A 8 -34.86 22.89 -9.90
C GLN A 8 -34.70 22.52 -8.42
N PRO A 9 -34.54 21.24 -8.04
CA PRO A 9 -34.37 20.88 -6.63
C PRO A 9 -33.06 21.39 -6.01
N VAL A 10 -31.96 21.44 -6.78
CA VAL A 10 -30.67 21.97 -6.26
C VAL A 10 -30.79 23.45 -5.92
N ALA A 11 -31.36 24.26 -6.81
CA ALA A 11 -31.56 25.69 -6.55
C ALA A 11 -32.43 25.94 -5.31
N GLN A 12 -33.46 25.12 -5.09
CA GLN A 12 -34.34 25.25 -3.94
C GLN A 12 -33.63 24.88 -2.62
N VAL A 13 -32.82 23.83 -2.62
CA VAL A 13 -31.98 23.47 -1.46
C VAL A 13 -31.00 24.60 -1.12
N LEU A 14 -30.39 25.24 -2.12
CA LEU A 14 -29.49 26.37 -1.91
C LEU A 14 -30.20 27.55 -1.23
N THR A 15 -31.41 27.90 -1.69
CA THR A 15 -32.20 28.98 -1.10
C THR A 15 -32.59 28.66 0.35
N LEU A 16 -32.93 27.41 0.65
CA LEU A 16 -33.26 26.97 2.01
C LEU A 16 -32.04 27.05 2.93
N LEU A 17 -30.85 26.64 2.46
CA LEU A 17 -29.60 26.72 3.24
C LEU A 17 -29.20 28.17 3.51
N ASP A 18 -29.33 29.06 2.53
CA ASP A 18 -29.06 30.49 2.70
C ASP A 18 -30.05 31.14 3.69
N GLY A 19 -31.29 30.62 3.76
CA GLY A 19 -32.32 31.08 4.70
C GLY A 19 -32.10 30.69 6.17
N ILE A 20 -31.22 29.72 6.46
CA ILE A 20 -30.99 29.17 7.82
C ILE A 20 -30.04 30.05 8.67
N HIS A 21 -29.50 31.14 8.12
CA HIS A 21 -28.44 31.95 8.77
C HIS A 21 -28.85 32.70 10.07
N GLY A 22 -30.06 32.48 10.59
CA GLY A 22 -30.57 33.12 11.81
C GLY A 22 -30.82 32.19 13.00
N ASP A 23 -31.05 30.89 12.78
CA ASP A 23 -31.45 29.96 13.85
C ASP A 23 -30.26 29.15 14.37
N ARG A 24 -29.85 29.43 15.62
CA ARG A 24 -28.69 28.81 16.28
C ARG A 24 -28.90 27.33 16.67
N GLU A 25 -30.06 26.74 16.35
CA GLU A 25 -30.45 25.40 16.82
C GLU A 25 -30.48 24.34 15.72
N VAL A 26 -30.27 24.68 14.45
CA VAL A 26 -30.37 23.72 13.34
C VAL A 26 -29.00 23.49 12.70
N VAL A 27 -28.57 22.22 12.68
CA VAL A 27 -27.36 21.77 11.97
C VAL A 27 -27.77 20.85 10.83
N VAL A 28 -27.35 21.18 9.61
CA VAL A 28 -27.60 20.35 8.43
C VAL A 28 -26.40 19.44 8.17
N VAL A 29 -26.63 18.12 8.18
CA VAL A 29 -25.60 17.12 7.89
C VAL A 29 -25.97 16.38 6.60
N GLY A 30 -25.06 16.40 5.62
CA GLY A 30 -25.19 15.66 4.37
C GLY A 30 -24.12 14.56 4.27
N ALA A 31 -24.48 13.43 3.66
CA ALA A 31 -23.55 12.34 3.36
C ALA A 31 -23.52 12.07 1.85
N THR A 32 -22.33 11.94 1.28
CA THR A 32 -22.13 11.55 -0.13
C THR A 32 -20.91 10.67 -0.27
N ASN A 33 -21.00 9.69 -1.16
CA ASN A 33 -19.85 8.87 -1.57
C ASN A 33 -19.03 9.54 -2.68
N ARG A 34 -19.58 10.58 -3.33
CA ARG A 34 -18.99 11.28 -4.48
C ARG A 34 -19.05 12.79 -4.26
N PRO A 35 -18.18 13.33 -3.39
CA PRO A 35 -18.13 14.77 -3.13
C PRO A 35 -17.82 15.62 -4.37
N ASP A 36 -17.16 15.04 -5.39
CA ASP A 36 -16.78 15.77 -6.60
C ASP A 36 -17.92 15.88 -7.63
N GLU A 37 -18.97 15.06 -7.47
CA GLU A 37 -20.20 15.20 -8.25
C GLU A 37 -21.16 16.25 -7.66
N LEU A 38 -20.88 16.74 -6.44
CA LEU A 38 -21.67 17.81 -5.84
C LEU A 38 -21.45 19.12 -6.58
N ASP A 39 -22.53 19.91 -6.71
CA ASP A 39 -22.43 21.26 -7.23
C ASP A 39 -21.46 22.09 -6.37
N PRO A 40 -20.41 22.68 -6.95
CA PRO A 40 -19.48 23.55 -6.23
C PRO A 40 -20.16 24.69 -5.46
N ALA A 41 -21.38 25.09 -5.86
CA ALA A 41 -22.17 26.08 -5.14
C ALA A 41 -22.59 25.62 -3.73
N LEU A 42 -22.74 24.30 -3.50
CA LEU A 42 -23.06 23.73 -2.19
C LEU A 42 -21.88 23.78 -1.21
N ARG A 43 -20.65 23.70 -1.74
CA ARG A 43 -19.39 23.67 -0.98
C ARG A 43 -18.87 25.08 -0.63
N ARG A 44 -19.66 26.12 -0.91
CA ARG A 44 -19.30 27.51 -0.61
C ARG A 44 -19.53 27.84 0.88
N PRO A 45 -18.71 28.73 1.47
CA PRO A 45 -18.91 29.19 2.84
C PRO A 45 -20.34 29.72 3.07
N GLY A 46 -20.96 29.34 4.19
CA GLY A 46 -22.36 29.63 4.52
C GLY A 46 -23.33 28.47 4.25
N ARG A 47 -22.91 27.43 3.51
CA ARG A 47 -23.72 26.23 3.23
C ARG A 47 -23.04 24.99 3.83
N PHE A 48 -22.56 24.07 3.00
CA PHE A 48 -21.66 23.00 3.46
C PHE A 48 -20.22 23.53 3.49
N ASP A 49 -19.92 24.32 4.52
CA ASP A 49 -18.60 24.90 4.76
C ASP A 49 -17.63 23.93 5.48
N ARG A 50 -18.16 22.87 6.08
CA ARG A 50 -17.41 21.80 6.75
C ARG A 50 -17.58 20.47 6.03
N GLU A 51 -16.44 19.89 5.63
CA GLU A 51 -16.38 18.56 5.07
C GLU A 51 -15.68 17.62 6.05
N VAL A 52 -16.35 16.54 6.41
CA VAL A 52 -15.78 15.47 7.23
C VAL A 52 -15.72 14.23 6.36
N VAL A 53 -14.51 13.75 6.11
CA VAL A 53 -14.30 12.51 5.35
C VAL A 53 -14.25 11.35 6.32
N ILE A 54 -15.16 10.40 6.17
CA ILE A 54 -15.18 9.16 6.94
C ILE A 54 -14.45 8.09 6.12
N GLY A 55 -13.26 7.70 6.59
CA GLY A 55 -12.43 6.67 5.97
C GLY A 55 -12.83 5.24 6.36
N THR A 56 -12.07 4.27 5.86
CA THR A 56 -12.20 2.86 6.30
C THR A 56 -11.64 2.71 7.72
N PRO A 57 -12.26 1.87 8.57
CA PRO A 57 -11.82 1.71 9.96
C PRO A 57 -10.41 1.12 10.06
N THR A 58 -9.60 1.70 10.96
CA THR A 58 -8.30 1.17 11.40
C THR A 58 -8.45 -0.15 12.15
N LEU A 59 -7.35 -0.90 12.37
CA LEU A 59 -7.39 -2.18 13.10
C LEU A 59 -8.10 -2.06 14.47
N LYS A 60 -7.70 -1.08 15.29
CA LYS A 60 -8.34 -0.81 16.60
C LYS A 60 -9.82 -0.46 16.46
N GLN A 61 -10.17 0.35 15.44
CA GLN A 61 -11.56 0.70 15.19
C GLN A 61 -12.37 -0.53 14.73
N ARG A 62 -11.81 -1.40 13.88
CA ARG A 62 -12.45 -2.65 13.47
C ARG A 62 -12.68 -3.57 14.66
N GLU A 63 -11.70 -3.70 15.54
CA GLU A 63 -11.83 -4.46 16.78
C GLU A 63 -12.98 -3.91 17.64
N THR A 64 -13.04 -2.59 17.85
CA THR A 64 -14.16 -1.98 18.61
C THR A 64 -15.51 -2.14 17.92
N ILE A 65 -15.56 -2.06 16.59
CA ILE A 65 -16.79 -2.28 15.81
C ILE A 65 -17.23 -3.74 15.96
N LEU A 66 -16.31 -4.68 15.83
CA LEU A 66 -16.55 -6.11 16.04
C LEU A 66 -17.07 -6.32 17.46
N GLN A 67 -16.39 -5.83 18.50
CA GLN A 67 -16.84 -5.92 19.90
C GLN A 67 -18.28 -5.43 20.10
N VAL A 68 -18.65 -4.29 19.48
CA VAL A 68 -20.01 -3.75 19.58
C VAL A 68 -21.03 -4.63 18.84
N ILE A 69 -20.70 -5.15 17.65
CA ILE A 69 -21.60 -6.01 16.87
C ILE A 69 -21.76 -7.37 17.55
N THR A 70 -20.66 -7.96 18.02
CA THR A 70 -20.61 -9.27 18.65
C THR A 70 -21.23 -9.28 20.04
N SER A 71 -21.28 -8.15 20.75
CA SER A 71 -22.00 -8.03 22.05
C SER A 71 -23.48 -8.42 21.98
N LYS A 72 -24.08 -8.38 20.78
CA LYS A 72 -25.48 -8.75 20.53
C LYS A 72 -25.66 -10.20 20.08
N MET A 73 -24.58 -10.97 20.00
CA MET A 73 -24.56 -12.32 19.46
C MET A 73 -24.04 -13.32 20.50
N PRO A 74 -24.53 -14.57 20.49
CA PRO A 74 -23.98 -15.65 21.32
C PRO A 74 -22.65 -16.13 20.72
N ILE A 75 -21.55 -15.56 21.20
CA ILE A 75 -20.20 -15.86 20.71
C ILE A 75 -19.44 -16.67 21.75
N SER A 76 -18.68 -17.67 21.29
CA SER A 76 -17.79 -18.44 22.14
C SER A 76 -16.68 -17.55 22.73
N SER A 77 -16.38 -17.72 24.01
CA SER A 77 -15.31 -16.98 24.72
C SER A 77 -13.91 -17.23 24.16
N HIS A 78 -13.75 -18.22 23.28
CA HIS A 78 -12.48 -18.56 22.64
C HIS A 78 -12.16 -17.71 21.41
N ILE A 79 -13.07 -16.85 20.95
CA ILE A 79 -12.87 -16.07 19.73
C ILE A 79 -12.02 -14.85 20.02
N ASP A 80 -10.87 -14.77 19.34
CA ASP A 80 -10.01 -13.60 19.34
C ASP A 80 -10.49 -12.57 18.31
N LEU A 81 -11.12 -11.50 18.79
CA LEU A 81 -11.60 -10.39 17.96
C LEU A 81 -10.44 -9.59 17.35
N GLY A 82 -9.25 -9.61 17.96
CA GLY A 82 -8.05 -8.99 17.42
C GLY A 82 -7.61 -9.66 16.14
N LEU A 83 -7.55 -11.00 16.15
CA LEU A 83 -7.24 -11.80 14.96
C LEU A 83 -8.27 -11.58 13.84
N LEU A 84 -9.57 -11.55 14.17
CA LEU A 84 -10.61 -11.24 13.19
C LEU A 84 -10.48 -9.81 12.61
N ALA A 85 -10.09 -8.83 13.43
CA ALA A 85 -9.83 -7.47 12.98
C ALA A 85 -8.61 -7.38 12.04
N GLU A 86 -7.60 -8.22 12.25
CA GLU A 86 -6.45 -8.37 11.36
C GLU A 86 -6.84 -9.01 10.02
N MET A 87 -7.73 -9.99 10.03
CA MET A 87 -8.20 -10.68 8.81
C MET A 87 -9.20 -9.85 7.99
N THR A 88 -9.82 -8.83 8.58
CA THR A 88 -10.87 -8.00 7.95
C THR A 88 -10.36 -6.65 7.47
N VAL A 89 -9.14 -6.59 6.95
CA VAL A 89 -8.59 -5.36 6.35
C VAL A 89 -9.45 -4.90 5.18
N GLY A 90 -9.73 -3.60 5.11
CA GLY A 90 -10.56 -3.02 4.05
C GLY A 90 -12.07 -3.25 4.19
N TYR A 91 -12.53 -3.93 5.25
CA TYR A 91 -13.96 -4.03 5.53
C TYR A 91 -14.49 -2.70 6.07
N VAL A 92 -15.64 -2.26 5.56
CA VAL A 92 -16.41 -1.14 6.12
C VAL A 92 -17.31 -1.69 7.24
N GLY A 93 -17.82 -0.82 8.13
CA GLY A 93 -18.74 -1.24 9.20
C GLY A 93 -19.96 -2.05 8.69
N ALA A 94 -20.44 -1.76 7.48
CA ALA A 94 -21.48 -2.56 6.82
C ALA A 94 -21.02 -3.98 6.48
N ASP A 95 -19.78 -4.13 5.99
CA ASP A 95 -19.20 -5.43 5.66
C ASP A 95 -18.93 -6.25 6.92
N LEU A 96 -18.42 -5.63 8.00
CA LEU A 96 -18.24 -6.30 9.29
C LEU A 96 -19.58 -6.77 9.88
N THR A 97 -20.63 -5.97 9.71
CA THR A 97 -21.99 -6.35 10.12
C THR A 97 -22.50 -7.52 9.28
N ALA A 98 -22.28 -7.49 7.96
CA ALA A 98 -22.62 -8.61 7.08
C ALA A 98 -21.84 -9.87 7.46
N LEU A 99 -20.55 -9.74 7.79
CA LEU A 99 -19.68 -10.85 8.19
C LEU A 99 -20.21 -11.56 9.43
N CYS A 100 -20.54 -10.79 10.48
CA CYS A 100 -21.10 -11.34 11.70
C CYS A 100 -22.48 -11.98 11.45
N ARG A 101 -23.29 -11.41 10.57
CA ARG A 101 -24.59 -11.99 10.19
C ARG A 101 -24.43 -13.31 9.44
N GLU A 102 -23.50 -13.41 8.51
CA GLU A 102 -23.24 -14.64 7.76
C GLU A 102 -22.64 -15.73 8.67
N ALA A 103 -21.74 -15.36 9.59
CA ALA A 103 -21.24 -16.28 10.60
C ALA A 103 -22.38 -16.84 11.46
N ALA A 104 -23.31 -15.98 11.90
CA ALA A 104 -24.51 -16.42 12.61
C ALA A 104 -25.41 -17.33 11.77
N MET A 105 -25.54 -17.08 10.45
CA MET A 105 -26.29 -17.95 9.54
C MET A 105 -25.60 -19.31 9.35
N CYS A 106 -24.27 -19.35 9.21
CA CYS A 106 -23.50 -20.59 9.16
C CYS A 106 -23.67 -21.41 10.43
N ALA A 107 -23.60 -20.77 11.61
CA ALA A 107 -23.88 -21.42 12.88
C ALA A 107 -25.31 -21.99 12.89
N LEU A 108 -26.33 -21.20 12.53
CA LEU A 108 -27.72 -21.66 12.49
C LEU A 108 -27.92 -22.88 11.56
N LEU A 109 -27.31 -22.88 10.38
CA LEU A 109 -27.38 -24.00 9.43
C LEU A 109 -26.70 -25.27 9.98
N LYS A 110 -25.66 -25.14 10.81
CA LYS A 110 -25.05 -26.27 11.53
C LYS A 110 -25.94 -26.74 12.69
N HIS A 111 -26.61 -25.80 13.36
CA HIS A 111 -27.49 -26.06 14.52
C HIS A 111 -28.83 -26.72 14.18
N GLU A 112 -29.30 -26.73 12.94
CA GLU A 112 -30.46 -27.57 12.55
C GLU A 112 -30.23 -29.08 12.85
N LYS A 113 -29.00 -29.48 13.20
CA LYS A 113 -28.63 -30.85 13.59
C LYS A 113 -28.44 -31.10 15.10
N ASN A 114 -28.30 -30.08 15.95
CA ASN A 114 -28.01 -30.23 17.40
C ASN A 114 -28.85 -29.29 18.29
N GLN A 115 -29.36 -29.80 19.43
CA GLN A 115 -30.37 -29.16 20.29
C GLN A 115 -29.88 -28.06 21.25
N ASP A 116 -28.58 -27.77 21.31
CA ASP A 116 -28.05 -26.65 22.12
C ASP A 116 -28.10 -25.33 21.33
N GLY A 117 -28.32 -24.21 22.02
CA GLY A 117 -28.49 -22.89 21.41
C GLY A 117 -27.30 -22.46 20.52
N PRO A 118 -27.52 -21.57 19.54
CA PRO A 118 -26.50 -21.24 18.55
C PRO A 118 -25.31 -20.58 19.21
N ASN A 119 -24.16 -21.24 19.26
CA ASN A 119 -22.92 -20.61 19.72
C ASN A 119 -22.02 -20.44 18.49
N ILE A 120 -21.66 -19.20 18.18
CA ILE A 120 -20.86 -18.90 16.99
C ILE A 120 -19.41 -19.25 17.31
N GLU A 121 -18.81 -20.11 16.48
CA GLU A 121 -17.41 -20.52 16.59
C GLU A 121 -16.52 -19.81 15.56
N GLU A 122 -15.21 -19.87 15.76
CA GLU A 122 -14.23 -19.30 14.83
C GLU A 122 -14.35 -19.89 13.42
N THR A 123 -14.73 -21.18 13.32
CA THR A 123 -14.91 -21.86 12.03
C THR A 123 -16.04 -21.23 11.18
N ASP A 124 -17.08 -20.70 11.82
CA ASP A 124 -18.19 -20.02 11.14
C ASP A 124 -17.74 -18.67 10.56
N PHE A 125 -16.90 -17.94 11.29
CA PHE A 125 -16.28 -16.72 10.79
C PHE A 125 -15.36 -17.00 9.60
N LEU A 126 -14.58 -18.08 9.63
CA LEU A 126 -13.73 -18.49 8.52
C LEU A 126 -14.53 -18.87 7.27
N GLU A 127 -15.70 -19.48 7.42
CA GLU A 127 -16.61 -19.73 6.29
C GLU A 127 -17.27 -18.46 5.78
N ALA A 128 -17.69 -17.56 6.67
CA ALA A 128 -18.27 -16.28 6.32
C ALA A 128 -17.28 -15.39 5.55
N LEU A 129 -16.00 -15.38 5.95
CA LEU A 129 -14.92 -14.66 5.27
C LEU A 129 -14.70 -15.13 3.82
N LYS A 130 -15.04 -16.37 3.49
CA LYS A 130 -14.95 -16.88 2.10
C LYS A 130 -16.06 -16.33 1.21
N LYS A 131 -17.23 -16.05 1.78
CA LYS A 131 -18.43 -15.60 1.05
C LYS A 131 -18.50 -14.08 0.95
N ILE A 132 -18.15 -13.39 2.01
CA ILE A 132 -18.22 -11.93 2.08
C ILE A 132 -16.90 -11.36 1.61
N GLN A 133 -16.98 -10.51 0.60
CA GLN A 133 -15.84 -9.74 0.12
C GLN A 133 -16.02 -8.28 0.55
N PRO A 134 -14.93 -7.61 0.95
CA PRO A 134 -14.97 -6.21 1.38
C PRO A 134 -15.47 -5.28 0.28
N SER A 135 -16.38 -4.37 0.63
CA SER A 135 -16.99 -3.43 -0.32
C SER A 135 -15.97 -2.41 -0.86
N SER A 136 -14.90 -2.11 -0.11
CA SER A 136 -13.81 -1.25 -0.57
C SER A 136 -13.10 -1.77 -1.82
N PHE A 137 -13.17 -3.08 -2.12
CA PHE A 137 -12.62 -3.66 -3.35
C PHE A 137 -13.53 -3.44 -4.56
N ARG A 138 -14.84 -3.22 -4.37
CA ARG A 138 -15.79 -3.01 -5.48
C ARG A 138 -15.73 -1.60 -6.07
N SER A 139 -15.29 -0.61 -5.31
CA SER A 139 -15.36 0.81 -5.70
C SER A 139 -14.02 1.53 -5.84
N SER A 140 -12.90 0.86 -5.58
CA SER A 140 -11.58 1.51 -5.61
C SER A 140 -10.50 0.55 -6.08
N ILE A 141 -10.12 0.72 -7.36
CA ILE A 141 -8.82 0.33 -7.88
C ILE A 141 -7.73 0.84 -6.91
N GLY A 142 -6.81 -0.02 -6.47
CA GLY A 142 -5.60 0.38 -5.73
C GLY A 142 -5.48 -0.08 -4.27
N LEU A 143 -6.52 -0.63 -3.65
CA LEU A 143 -6.37 -1.39 -2.40
C LEU A 143 -6.18 -2.87 -2.75
N MET A 144 -4.94 -3.28 -3.00
CA MET A 144 -4.60 -4.69 -2.98
C MET A 144 -4.39 -5.11 -1.53
N ASP A 145 -5.20 -6.07 -1.07
CA ASP A 145 -4.97 -6.75 0.21
C ASP A 145 -3.58 -7.38 0.17
N ILE A 146 -2.73 -6.98 1.11
CA ILE A 146 -1.41 -7.58 1.26
C ILE A 146 -1.60 -8.88 2.05
N LYS A 147 -1.08 -10.00 1.54
CA LYS A 147 -0.70 -11.11 2.43
C LYS A 147 0.31 -10.53 3.43
N PRO A 148 0.03 -10.47 4.74
CA PRO A 148 0.94 -9.86 5.70
C PRO A 148 2.31 -10.53 5.58
N VAL A 149 3.33 -9.75 5.22
CA VAL A 149 4.71 -10.22 5.10
C VAL A 149 5.47 -9.69 6.30
N GLY A 150 5.97 -10.58 7.15
CA GLY A 150 6.87 -10.21 8.25
C GLY A 150 8.27 -9.85 7.75
N TRP A 151 9.04 -9.12 8.56
CA TRP A 151 10.46 -8.86 8.27
C TRP A 151 11.28 -10.16 8.22
N GLU A 152 10.82 -11.19 8.90
CA GLU A 152 11.39 -12.54 9.00
C GLU A 152 11.32 -13.29 7.66
N GLN A 153 10.34 -12.94 6.82
CA GLN A 153 10.17 -13.51 5.48
C GLN A 153 11.07 -12.85 4.43
N ILE A 154 11.89 -11.86 4.80
CA ILE A 154 12.82 -11.21 3.90
C ILE A 154 14.24 -11.52 4.40
N GLY A 155 15.00 -12.31 3.66
CA GLY A 155 16.40 -12.62 3.99
C GLY A 155 17.35 -11.49 3.59
N GLY A 156 18.32 -11.17 4.45
CA GLY A 156 19.38 -10.20 4.21
C GLY A 156 18.94 -8.72 4.19
N LEU A 157 19.79 -7.87 3.63
CA LEU A 157 19.56 -6.42 3.42
C LEU A 157 19.33 -5.64 4.73
N GLU A 158 20.07 -5.97 5.78
CA GLU A 158 19.96 -5.40 7.13
C GLU A 158 20.09 -3.87 7.11
N ASP A 159 21.05 -3.34 6.34
CA ASP A 159 21.26 -1.90 6.20
C ASP A 159 20.07 -1.18 5.56
N VAL A 160 19.48 -1.79 4.53
CA VAL A 160 18.30 -1.25 3.82
C VAL A 160 17.08 -1.30 4.72
N LYS A 161 16.88 -2.42 5.43
CA LYS A 161 15.81 -2.58 6.43
C LYS A 161 15.93 -1.52 7.53
N LEU A 162 17.13 -1.30 8.05
CA LEU A 162 17.38 -0.29 9.07
C LEU A 162 17.03 1.11 8.55
N LYS A 163 17.53 1.49 7.36
CA LYS A 163 17.20 2.79 6.74
C LYS A 163 15.70 2.97 6.50
N LEU A 164 14.99 1.91 6.10
CA LEU A 164 13.54 1.93 5.93
C LEU A 164 12.80 2.15 7.26
N LYS A 165 13.19 1.43 8.31
CA LYS A 165 12.63 1.60 9.66
C LYS A 165 12.88 3.03 10.17
N GLN A 166 14.07 3.58 9.94
CA GLN A 166 14.42 4.95 10.29
C GLN A 166 13.56 5.99 9.58
N CYS A 167 13.27 5.79 8.30
CA CYS A 167 12.52 6.76 7.51
C CYS A 167 11.02 6.71 7.78
N VAL A 168 10.47 5.52 8.07
CA VAL A 168 9.01 5.31 8.10
C VAL A 168 8.51 4.96 9.50
N GLU A 169 9.12 3.97 10.15
CA GLU A 169 8.65 3.44 11.43
C GLU A 169 8.95 4.40 12.58
N TRP A 170 10.15 5.01 12.60
CA TRP A 170 10.56 5.90 13.69
C TRP A 170 9.74 7.19 13.78
N PRO A 171 9.43 7.91 12.68
CA PRO A 171 8.58 9.10 12.75
C PRO A 171 7.16 8.79 13.25
N LEU A 172 6.64 7.61 12.92
CA LEU A 172 5.31 7.17 13.35
C LEU A 172 5.28 6.77 14.84
N LYS A 173 6.35 6.13 15.34
CA LYS A 173 6.44 5.69 16.75
C LYS A 173 6.89 6.79 17.71
N PHE A 174 7.80 7.66 17.28
CA PHE A 174 8.53 8.61 18.14
C PHE A 174 8.46 10.06 17.59
N PRO A 175 7.27 10.66 17.44
CA PRO A 175 7.14 12.00 16.84
C PRO A 175 7.71 13.12 17.72
N GLN A 176 7.76 12.92 19.06
CA GLN A 176 8.26 13.93 19.99
C GLN A 176 9.77 14.07 19.90
N GLU A 177 10.47 12.95 19.73
CA GLU A 177 11.92 12.86 19.60
C GLU A 177 12.39 13.57 18.34
N PHE A 178 11.69 13.39 17.21
CA PHE A 178 11.96 14.11 15.97
C PHE A 178 11.76 15.63 16.13
N SER A 179 10.70 16.03 16.81
CA SER A 179 10.43 17.44 17.08
C SER A 179 11.50 18.07 17.98
N ARG A 180 11.96 17.35 19.01
CA ARG A 180 13.06 17.78 19.89
C ARG A 180 14.38 17.94 19.15
N MET A 181 14.68 17.05 18.21
CA MET A 181 15.89 17.13 17.39
C MET A 181 15.78 18.11 16.22
N GLY A 182 14.61 18.73 15.99
CA GLY A 182 14.37 19.63 14.86
C GLY A 182 14.45 18.93 13.49
N LEU A 183 14.29 17.61 13.45
CA LEU A 183 14.38 16.82 12.22
C LEU A 183 13.06 16.89 11.46
N LYS A 184 13.12 17.32 10.20
CA LYS A 184 11.97 17.27 9.29
C LYS A 184 11.72 15.81 8.88
N GLN A 185 10.47 15.39 8.94
CA GLN A 185 10.05 14.07 8.46
C GLN A 185 10.20 14.01 6.93
N PRO A 186 10.78 12.93 6.37
CA PRO A 186 10.85 12.77 4.92
C PRO A 186 9.45 12.56 4.35
N LYS A 187 9.10 13.29 3.29
CA LYS A 187 7.78 13.19 2.65
C LYS A 187 7.69 12.03 1.67
N GLY A 188 8.81 11.75 0.99
CA GLY A 188 8.88 10.73 -0.05
C GLY A 188 10.17 9.93 0.00
N LEU A 189 10.03 8.64 -0.30
CA LEU A 189 11.11 7.68 -0.38
C LEU A 189 11.18 7.07 -1.79
N LEU A 190 12.36 7.03 -2.38
CA LEU A 190 12.63 6.36 -3.64
C LEU A 190 13.50 5.11 -3.42
N LEU A 191 12.94 3.95 -3.73
CA LEU A 191 13.66 2.68 -3.80
C LEU A 191 14.10 2.41 -5.23
N TYR A 192 15.40 2.19 -5.43
CA TYR A 192 15.93 1.81 -6.72
C TYR A 192 16.99 0.71 -6.60
N GLY A 193 17.24 0.01 -7.70
CA GLY A 193 18.14 -1.13 -7.74
C GLY A 193 17.83 -2.06 -8.91
N PRO A 194 18.50 -3.21 -9.01
CA PRO A 194 18.18 -4.17 -10.05
C PRO A 194 16.79 -4.82 -9.84
N PRO A 195 16.17 -5.34 -10.91
CA PRO A 195 14.94 -6.11 -10.81
C PRO A 195 15.17 -7.41 -10.02
N GLY A 196 14.12 -7.90 -9.35
CA GLY A 196 14.19 -9.17 -8.61
C GLY A 196 14.80 -9.08 -7.20
N CYS A 197 15.19 -7.89 -6.72
CA CYS A 197 15.71 -7.66 -5.37
C CYS A 197 14.64 -7.34 -4.31
N ALA A 198 13.41 -7.87 -4.47
CA ALA A 198 12.36 -7.81 -3.46
C ALA A 198 11.92 -6.40 -2.99
N LYS A 199 12.08 -5.35 -3.81
CA LYS A 199 11.66 -3.97 -3.47
C LYS A 199 10.18 -3.89 -3.09
N THR A 200 9.30 -4.45 -3.90
CA THR A 200 7.87 -4.54 -3.63
C THR A 200 7.59 -5.28 -2.32
N THR A 201 8.31 -6.37 -2.05
CA THR A 201 8.17 -7.15 -0.80
C THR A 201 8.65 -6.38 0.42
N LEU A 202 9.74 -5.60 0.31
CA LEU A 202 10.26 -4.74 1.39
C LEU A 202 9.24 -3.70 1.82
N VAL A 203 8.60 -3.01 0.87
CA VAL A 203 7.57 -2.00 1.20
C VAL A 203 6.32 -2.65 1.79
N ARG A 204 5.94 -3.83 1.30
CA ARG A 204 4.82 -4.61 1.89
C ARG A 204 5.11 -5.02 3.33
N ALA A 205 6.32 -5.47 3.63
CA ALA A 205 6.70 -5.81 5.00
C ALA A 205 6.74 -4.59 5.92
N LEU A 206 7.21 -3.45 5.39
CA LEU A 206 7.20 -2.18 6.10
C LEU A 206 5.78 -1.74 6.46
N ALA A 207 4.84 -1.83 5.52
CA ALA A 207 3.44 -1.47 5.75
C ALA A 207 2.79 -2.37 6.82
N THR A 208 3.06 -3.68 6.74
CA THR A 208 2.59 -4.67 7.73
C THR A 208 3.13 -4.35 9.13
N SER A 209 4.43 -4.06 9.24
CA SER A 209 5.10 -3.73 10.50
C SER A 209 4.64 -2.41 11.11
N CYS A 210 4.21 -1.45 10.30
CA CYS A 210 3.72 -0.15 10.78
C CYS A 210 2.22 -0.17 11.08
N HIS A 211 1.50 -1.27 10.77
CA HIS A 211 0.04 -1.37 10.84
C HIS A 211 -0.67 -0.19 10.16
N CYS A 212 -0.10 0.33 9.06
CA CYS A 212 -0.65 1.47 8.33
C CYS A 212 -1.52 1.01 7.14
N SER A 213 -2.42 1.89 6.71
CA SER A 213 -3.21 1.64 5.49
C SER A 213 -2.28 1.63 4.28
N PHE A 214 -2.16 0.49 3.60
CA PHE A 214 -1.34 0.38 2.39
C PHE A 214 -2.19 0.58 1.14
N VAL A 215 -1.73 1.45 0.25
CA VAL A 215 -2.34 1.66 -1.07
C VAL A 215 -1.26 1.47 -2.12
N SER A 216 -1.36 0.40 -2.92
CA SER A 216 -0.43 0.16 -4.03
C SER A 216 -1.05 0.53 -5.34
N VAL A 217 -0.32 1.32 -6.12
CA VAL A 217 -0.65 1.62 -7.50
C VAL A 217 0.52 1.12 -8.35
N SER A 218 0.25 0.19 -9.25
CA SER A 218 1.22 -0.17 -10.28
C SER A 218 1.11 0.83 -11.42
N GLY A 219 2.22 1.15 -12.08
CA GLY A 219 2.22 1.95 -13.29
C GLY A 219 1.28 1.39 -14.38
N ALA A 220 1.09 0.07 -14.44
CA ALA A 220 0.13 -0.57 -15.34
C ALA A 220 -1.33 -0.19 -15.04
N ASP A 221 -1.70 -0.02 -13.77
CA ASP A 221 -3.06 0.34 -13.36
C ASP A 221 -3.43 1.78 -13.76
N LEU A 222 -2.41 2.63 -13.93
CA LEU A 222 -2.58 4.03 -14.33
C LEU A 222 -2.78 4.19 -15.83
N PHE A 223 -2.51 3.18 -16.65
CA PHE A 223 -2.71 3.22 -18.10
C PHE A 223 -4.07 2.61 -18.48
N SER A 224 -5.13 3.40 -18.37
CA SER A 224 -6.43 3.05 -18.97
C SER A 224 -6.52 3.61 -20.41
N PRO A 225 -7.24 2.94 -21.34
CA PRO A 225 -7.43 3.45 -22.70
C PRO A 225 -8.31 4.71 -22.76
N TYR A 226 -8.94 5.11 -21.64
CA TYR A 226 -9.84 6.25 -21.57
C TYR A 226 -9.10 7.52 -21.14
N VAL A 227 -9.27 8.59 -21.92
CA VAL A 227 -8.61 9.87 -21.68
C VAL A 227 -9.16 10.54 -20.42
N GLY A 228 -8.29 10.80 -19.44
CA GLY A 228 -8.61 11.54 -18.22
C GLY A 228 -9.07 10.69 -17.04
N ASP A 229 -9.29 9.39 -17.23
CA ASP A 229 -9.62 8.49 -16.11
C ASP A 229 -8.40 8.21 -15.23
N SER A 230 -7.21 8.13 -15.82
CA SER A 230 -5.95 7.94 -15.10
C SER A 230 -5.64 9.03 -14.06
N GLU A 231 -5.90 10.30 -14.40
CA GLU A 231 -5.67 11.44 -13.51
C GLU A 231 -6.64 11.44 -12.33
N LYS A 232 -7.92 11.14 -12.60
CA LYS A 232 -8.96 11.01 -11.57
C LYS A 232 -8.67 9.87 -10.63
N VAL A 233 -8.25 8.71 -11.16
CA VAL A 233 -7.87 7.54 -10.36
C VAL A 233 -6.71 7.88 -9.43
N LEU A 234 -5.66 8.54 -9.93
CA LEU A 234 -4.51 8.94 -9.11
C LEU A 234 -4.92 9.90 -7.98
N SER A 235 -5.69 10.94 -8.31
CA SER A 235 -6.17 11.90 -7.29
C SER A 235 -7.11 11.24 -6.27
N GLN A 236 -7.97 10.32 -6.72
CA GLN A 236 -8.86 9.56 -5.84
C GLN A 236 -8.06 8.65 -4.88
N VAL A 237 -7.01 7.99 -5.36
CA VAL A 237 -6.11 7.18 -4.53
C VAL A 237 -5.44 8.03 -3.45
N PHE A 238 -4.88 9.19 -3.80
CA PHE A 238 -4.27 10.08 -2.80
C PHE A 238 -5.29 10.62 -1.81
N ARG A 239 -6.51 10.93 -2.25
CA ARG A 239 -7.59 11.35 -1.37
C ARG A 239 -7.99 10.26 -0.38
N GLN A 240 -8.09 9.02 -0.85
CA GLN A 240 -8.38 7.87 0.00
C GLN A 240 -7.25 7.59 0.99
N ALA A 241 -5.99 7.69 0.56
CA ALA A 241 -4.84 7.56 1.45
C ALA A 241 -4.84 8.64 2.55
N ARG A 242 -5.17 9.89 2.21
CA ARG A 242 -5.32 10.98 3.19
C ARG A 242 -6.48 10.74 4.16
N ALA A 243 -7.60 10.19 3.70
CA ALA A 243 -8.72 9.83 4.56
C ALA A 243 -8.37 8.71 5.56
N ASN A 244 -7.51 7.77 5.16
CA ASN A 244 -7.14 6.57 5.91
C ASN A 244 -5.82 6.71 6.68
N THR A 245 -5.52 7.92 7.14
CA THR A 245 -4.27 8.25 7.85
C THR A 245 -4.16 7.49 9.19
N PRO A 246 -3.02 6.84 9.53
CA PRO A 246 -1.73 6.80 8.82
C PRO A 246 -1.72 5.86 7.61
N ALA A 247 -1.25 6.35 6.47
CA ALA A 247 -1.26 5.61 5.20
C ALA A 247 0.09 5.63 4.48
N LEU A 248 0.42 4.51 3.84
CA LEU A 248 1.59 4.36 2.97
C LEU A 248 1.11 4.16 1.54
N VAL A 249 1.44 5.11 0.66
CA VAL A 249 1.16 5.04 -0.78
C VAL A 249 2.39 4.47 -1.47
N PHE A 250 2.25 3.30 -2.07
CA PHE A 250 3.31 2.64 -2.82
C PHE A 250 3.07 2.75 -4.32
N LEU A 251 3.99 3.40 -5.02
CA LEU A 251 4.00 3.50 -6.48
C LEU A 251 5.06 2.55 -7.03
N ASP A 252 4.62 1.43 -7.60
CA ASP A 252 5.52 0.44 -8.22
C ASP A 252 5.67 0.71 -9.72
N GLU A 253 6.85 0.37 -10.25
CA GLU A 253 7.17 0.48 -11.68
C GLU A 253 6.84 1.87 -12.26
N ILE A 254 7.18 2.94 -11.51
CA ILE A 254 6.90 4.31 -11.94
C ILE A 254 7.63 4.66 -13.26
N ASP A 255 8.70 3.94 -13.60
CA ASP A 255 9.42 4.04 -14.86
C ASP A 255 8.56 3.66 -16.07
N SER A 256 7.54 2.81 -15.91
CA SER A 256 6.55 2.55 -16.96
C SER A 256 5.70 3.79 -17.27
N VAL A 257 5.41 4.61 -16.25
CA VAL A 257 4.65 5.87 -16.38
C VAL A 257 5.55 7.00 -16.87
N LEU A 258 6.80 7.02 -16.40
CA LEU A 258 7.79 8.07 -16.63
C LEU A 258 8.67 7.88 -17.87
N GLY A 259 8.42 6.84 -18.68
CA GLY A 259 9.21 6.49 -19.87
C GLY A 259 9.81 7.72 -20.56
N SER A 260 11.12 7.68 -20.81
CA SER A 260 11.98 8.83 -21.15
C SER A 260 11.26 9.85 -22.04
N ARG A 261 11.50 11.15 -21.80
CA ARG A 261 11.14 12.28 -22.69
C ARG A 261 11.80 12.20 -24.08
N SER A 262 11.86 11.02 -24.71
CA SER A 262 12.31 10.86 -26.08
C SER A 262 11.21 11.35 -27.01
N VAL A 263 11.40 12.59 -27.43
CA VAL A 263 10.86 13.26 -28.61
C VAL A 263 10.37 12.27 -29.67
N GLY A 264 9.05 12.12 -29.79
CA GLY A 264 8.44 11.43 -30.93
C GLY A 264 7.22 10.58 -30.58
N THR A 265 6.08 10.93 -31.18
CA THR A 265 4.86 10.12 -31.40
C THR A 265 3.72 10.23 -30.38
N LEU A 266 2.73 11.07 -30.72
CA LEU A 266 1.27 11.06 -30.51
C LEU A 266 0.58 10.50 -29.23
N GLY A 267 1.31 10.06 -28.20
CA GLY A 267 0.78 9.52 -26.94
C GLY A 267 1.40 10.11 -25.67
N CYS A 268 2.24 11.15 -25.82
CA CYS A 268 3.03 11.77 -24.74
C CYS A 268 2.17 12.57 -23.75
N ASP A 269 1.07 13.17 -24.23
CA ASP A 269 0.28 14.14 -23.47
C ASP A 269 -0.39 13.52 -22.23
N ALA A 270 -0.85 12.27 -22.30
CA ALA A 270 -1.45 11.60 -21.14
C ALA A 270 -0.43 11.32 -20.01
N ARG A 271 0.82 10.98 -20.36
CA ARG A 271 1.89 10.68 -19.37
C ARG A 271 2.35 11.95 -18.65
N GLU A 272 2.55 13.03 -19.41
CA GLU A 272 2.95 14.33 -18.85
C GLU A 272 1.87 14.90 -17.92
N ARG A 273 0.59 14.71 -18.26
CA ARG A 273 -0.52 15.11 -17.39
C ARG A 273 -0.58 14.29 -16.11
N VAL A 274 -0.45 12.96 -16.17
CA VAL A 274 -0.39 12.10 -14.97
C VAL A 274 0.80 12.47 -14.08
N LEU A 275 1.97 12.74 -14.67
CA LEU A 275 3.14 13.20 -13.92
C LEU A 275 2.90 14.56 -13.25
N SER A 276 2.28 15.50 -13.95
CA SER A 276 1.94 16.81 -13.40
C SER A 276 0.98 16.70 -12.22
N VAL A 277 -0.02 15.79 -12.31
CA VAL A 277 -0.92 15.48 -11.19
C VAL A 277 -0.15 14.86 -10.02
N LEU A 278 0.74 13.89 -10.29
CA LEU A 278 1.57 13.27 -9.25
C LEU A 278 2.44 14.31 -8.52
N LEU A 279 3.08 15.22 -9.26
CA LEU A 279 3.89 16.31 -8.70
C LEU A 279 3.04 17.26 -7.85
N ASN A 280 1.84 17.62 -8.32
CA ASN A 280 0.91 18.46 -7.56
C ASN A 280 0.44 17.80 -6.26
N GLU A 281 0.23 16.48 -6.27
CA GLU A 281 -0.15 15.70 -5.08
C GLU A 281 1.01 15.53 -4.10
N LEU A 282 2.24 15.35 -4.60
CA LEU A 282 3.48 15.31 -3.81
C LEU A 282 3.78 16.64 -3.12
N ASP A 283 3.65 17.75 -3.86
CA ASP A 283 3.83 19.09 -3.31
C ASP A 283 2.66 19.49 -2.38
N GLY A 284 1.56 18.74 -2.40
CA GLY A 284 0.36 19.02 -1.61
C GLY A 284 -0.36 20.31 -2.03
N VAL A 285 -0.10 20.81 -3.23
CA VAL A 285 -0.63 22.10 -3.74
C VAL A 285 -2.15 22.07 -3.89
N GLY A 286 -2.76 20.88 -3.96
CA GLY A 286 -4.21 20.67 -4.04
C GLY A 286 -4.99 20.82 -2.73
N VAL A 287 -4.35 20.90 -1.56
CA VAL A 287 -5.05 21.02 -0.26
C VAL A 287 -4.73 22.36 0.40
N ARG A 288 -5.20 23.43 -0.23
CA ARG A 288 -5.35 24.74 0.43
C ARG A 288 -6.71 24.78 1.12
N THR A 289 -6.89 24.05 2.21
CA THR A 289 -7.92 24.45 3.18
C THR A 289 -7.45 25.74 3.83
N VAL A 290 -8.03 26.85 3.37
CA VAL A 290 -7.83 28.17 3.96
C VAL A 290 -8.53 28.16 5.32
N GLU A 291 -7.84 27.74 6.38
CA GLU A 291 -8.26 28.09 7.73
C GLU A 291 -7.92 29.57 7.96
N ARG A 292 -8.88 30.46 7.68
CA ARG A 292 -8.87 31.80 8.25
C ARG A 292 -9.24 31.68 9.73
N ARG A 293 -8.29 31.32 10.59
CA ARG A 293 -8.36 31.73 12.00
C ARG A 293 -8.02 33.21 12.05
N GLY A 294 -9.04 34.03 12.27
CA GLY A 294 -8.85 35.45 12.54
C GLY A 294 -8.13 35.65 13.86
N ARG A 295 -6.86 36.08 13.81
CA ARG A 295 -6.32 37.25 14.53
C ARG A 295 -4.91 37.52 14.00
N LYS A 296 -4.70 38.76 13.57
CA LYS A 296 -3.45 39.29 13.04
C LYS A 296 -2.42 39.37 14.16
N SER A 297 -1.60 38.33 14.37
CA SER A 297 -0.31 38.45 15.06
C SER A 297 0.53 37.16 15.14
N ASP A 298 0.26 36.10 14.38
CA ASP A 298 1.18 34.95 14.24
C ASP A 298 1.27 34.53 12.77
N GLN A 299 2.02 35.32 11.99
CA GLN A 299 2.36 34.99 10.60
C GLN A 299 3.64 34.15 10.60
N GLN A 300 3.54 32.81 10.78
CA GLN A 300 4.50 31.80 10.27
C GLN A 300 4.22 30.36 10.75
N GLU A 301 2.96 29.91 10.83
CA GLU A 301 2.63 28.48 10.77
C GLU A 301 1.51 28.26 9.75
N TYR A 302 1.81 28.60 8.50
CA TYR A 302 0.92 28.32 7.38
C TYR A 302 1.51 27.15 6.59
N GLN A 303 0.69 26.10 6.49
CA GLN A 303 0.86 24.85 5.74
C GLN A 303 1.49 23.67 6.50
N GLU A 304 0.91 22.49 6.25
CA GLU A 304 1.29 21.14 6.71
C GLU A 304 0.60 20.58 7.97
N ILE A 305 -0.71 20.79 8.13
CA ILE A 305 -1.52 19.97 9.07
C ILE A 305 -2.08 18.71 8.37
N VAL A 306 -2.30 18.75 7.05
CA VAL A 306 -3.11 17.71 6.36
C VAL A 306 -2.31 16.52 5.82
N ASN A 307 -0.97 16.61 5.73
CA ASN A 307 -0.13 15.55 5.17
C ASN A 307 0.81 14.87 6.17
N ARG A 308 0.73 15.16 7.49
CA ARG A 308 1.75 14.73 8.47
C ARG A 308 1.99 13.21 8.54
N ASN A 309 1.04 12.41 8.06
CA ASN A 309 1.05 10.96 8.26
C ASN A 309 0.75 10.16 6.97
N VAL A 310 0.84 10.79 5.80
CA VAL A 310 0.83 10.07 4.51
C VAL A 310 2.26 10.00 4.00
N MET A 311 2.77 8.79 3.84
CA MET A 311 4.11 8.56 3.33
C MET A 311 4.07 7.95 1.94
N ILE A 312 4.89 8.49 1.04
CA ILE A 312 4.93 8.04 -0.35
C ILE A 312 6.22 7.26 -0.57
N VAL A 313 6.09 6.02 -1.02
CA VAL A 313 7.22 5.15 -1.37
C VAL A 313 7.12 4.83 -2.85
N VAL A 314 8.18 5.10 -3.59
CA VAL A 314 8.25 4.88 -5.03
C VAL A 314 9.31 3.83 -5.30
N ALA A 315 9.01 2.82 -6.10
CA ALA A 315 9.99 1.84 -6.57
C ALA A 315 10.24 2.01 -8.08
N THR A 316 11.51 1.99 -8.46
CA THR A 316 11.93 1.97 -9.87
C THR A 316 13.07 0.99 -10.09
N ASN A 317 13.08 0.33 -11.24
CA ASN A 317 14.25 -0.42 -11.70
C ASN A 317 15.21 0.49 -12.48
N ARG A 318 14.72 1.59 -13.04
CA ARG A 318 15.45 2.47 -13.94
C ARG A 318 15.48 3.91 -13.40
N PRO A 319 16.40 4.23 -12.47
CA PRO A 319 16.52 5.59 -11.93
C PRO A 319 17.00 6.61 -12.97
N ASP A 320 17.60 6.15 -14.08
CA ASP A 320 18.03 6.96 -15.24
C ASP A 320 16.86 7.60 -16.00
N VAL A 321 15.68 6.97 -15.96
CA VAL A 321 14.48 7.41 -16.69
C VAL A 321 13.63 8.40 -15.87
N LEU A 322 13.88 8.52 -14.56
CA LEU A 322 13.11 9.38 -13.68
C LEU A 322 13.34 10.87 -14.01
N ASP A 323 12.26 11.65 -13.97
CA ASP A 323 12.34 13.11 -14.08
C ASP A 323 13.05 13.69 -12.84
N ASP A 324 14.06 14.54 -13.05
CA ASP A 324 14.76 15.26 -11.99
C ASP A 324 13.82 16.13 -11.15
N ALA A 325 12.65 16.49 -11.70
CA ALA A 325 11.59 17.16 -10.95
C ALA A 325 11.16 16.36 -9.70
N LEU A 326 11.08 15.02 -9.77
CA LEU A 326 10.65 14.19 -8.64
C LEU A 326 11.71 14.14 -7.52
N LEU A 327 12.97 14.35 -7.88
CA LEU A 327 14.13 14.21 -6.99
C LEU A 327 14.45 15.49 -6.22
N ARG A 328 13.72 16.58 -6.48
CA ARG A 328 13.94 17.85 -5.79
C ARG A 328 13.58 17.74 -4.30
N PRO A 329 14.32 18.43 -3.41
CA PRO A 329 14.00 18.49 -1.99
C PRO A 329 12.56 18.98 -1.77
N GLY A 330 11.82 18.30 -0.90
CA GLY A 330 10.39 18.49 -0.63
C GLY A 330 9.48 17.45 -1.29
N ARG A 331 10.02 16.58 -2.15
CA ARG A 331 9.29 15.50 -2.84
C ARG A 331 9.87 14.14 -2.45
N LEU A 332 10.74 13.55 -3.27
CA LEU A 332 11.47 12.31 -2.95
C LEU A 332 12.77 12.64 -2.22
N ASP A 333 12.64 13.00 -0.94
CA ASP A 333 13.75 13.47 -0.09
C ASP A 333 14.82 12.42 0.18
N LYS A 334 14.44 11.14 0.20
CA LYS A 334 15.34 10.04 0.51
C LYS A 334 15.36 9.02 -0.61
N MET A 335 16.56 8.65 -1.04
CA MET A 335 16.75 7.57 -2.00
C MET A 335 17.51 6.44 -1.33
N ILE A 336 16.99 5.21 -1.43
CA ILE A 336 17.62 4.01 -0.89
C ILE A 336 17.92 3.07 -2.06
N TYR A 337 19.21 2.78 -2.22
CA TYR A 337 19.68 1.74 -3.12
C TYR A 337 19.46 0.38 -2.47
N VAL A 338 18.84 -0.55 -3.22
CA VAL A 338 18.70 -1.95 -2.85
C VAL A 338 19.76 -2.74 -3.62
N PRO A 339 20.88 -3.14 -2.98
CA PRO A 339 21.91 -3.93 -3.63
C PRO A 339 21.42 -5.36 -3.94
N PRO A 340 22.10 -6.06 -4.86
CA PRO A 340 21.93 -7.51 -4.99
C PRO A 340 22.33 -8.23 -3.70
N PRO A 341 21.78 -9.42 -3.43
CA PRO A 341 22.06 -10.14 -2.18
C PRO A 341 23.49 -10.69 -2.13
N ASP A 342 24.19 -10.42 -1.02
CA ASP A 342 25.48 -11.01 -0.67
C ASP A 342 25.35 -12.50 -0.37
N GLN A 343 26.47 -13.21 -0.17
CA GLN A 343 26.45 -14.64 0.13
C GLN A 343 25.62 -14.98 1.38
N GLU A 344 25.77 -14.20 2.46
CA GLU A 344 24.97 -14.34 3.69
C GLU A 344 23.49 -14.02 3.44
N GLY A 345 23.22 -13.00 2.61
CA GLY A 345 21.89 -12.63 2.17
C GLY A 345 21.22 -13.75 1.38
N ARG A 346 21.93 -14.37 0.42
CA ARG A 346 21.44 -15.50 -0.38
C ARG A 346 21.17 -16.73 0.47
N LEU A 347 22.03 -17.04 1.43
CA LEU A 347 21.80 -18.11 2.40
C LEU A 347 20.53 -17.86 3.21
N SER A 348 20.32 -16.63 3.67
CA SER A 348 19.11 -16.24 4.41
C SER A 348 17.85 -16.33 3.54
N ILE A 349 17.93 -15.88 2.28
CA ILE A 349 16.84 -16.00 1.30
C ILE A 349 16.50 -17.47 1.03
N LEU A 350 17.52 -18.31 0.82
CA LEU A 350 17.33 -19.75 0.60
C LEU A 350 16.62 -20.40 1.78
N LYS A 351 17.08 -20.13 3.02
CA LYS A 351 16.40 -20.63 4.24
C LYS A 351 14.92 -20.27 4.25
N VAL A 352 14.59 -19.00 3.98
CA VAL A 352 13.20 -18.53 3.95
C VAL A 352 12.40 -19.21 2.84
N CYS A 353 12.97 -19.33 1.63
CA CYS A 353 12.30 -19.99 0.50
C CYS A 353 12.05 -21.47 0.76
N THR A 354 12.92 -22.13 1.52
CA THR A 354 12.82 -23.56 1.80
C THR A 354 12.01 -23.90 3.05
N ASN A 355 11.62 -22.92 3.88
CA ASN A 355 10.79 -23.18 5.09
C ASN A 355 9.49 -23.93 4.78
N ASN A 356 8.90 -23.70 3.60
CA ASN A 356 7.65 -24.35 3.17
C ASN A 356 7.90 -25.60 2.30
N MET A 357 9.15 -26.05 2.15
CA MET A 357 9.54 -27.14 1.27
C MET A 357 10.14 -28.29 2.08
N PRO A 358 9.76 -29.56 1.83
CA PRO A 358 10.42 -30.69 2.45
C PRO A 358 11.80 -30.91 1.83
N ILE A 359 12.85 -30.58 2.57
CA ILE A 359 14.24 -30.73 2.15
C ILE A 359 14.82 -32.03 2.73
N GLY A 360 15.57 -32.78 1.91
CA GLY A 360 16.35 -33.91 2.39
C GLY A 360 17.58 -33.49 3.22
N PRO A 361 18.06 -34.34 4.15
CA PRO A 361 19.24 -34.05 4.99
C PRO A 361 20.54 -33.93 4.18
N ASP A 362 20.52 -34.35 2.92
CA ASP A 362 21.62 -34.27 1.95
C ASP A 362 21.84 -32.86 1.38
N VAL A 363 20.88 -31.94 1.54
CA VAL A 363 20.95 -30.60 0.94
C VAL A 363 21.72 -29.62 1.82
N SER A 364 22.73 -28.97 1.24
CA SER A 364 23.52 -27.93 1.91
C SER A 364 23.25 -26.56 1.31
N LEU A 365 22.49 -25.73 2.04
CA LEU A 365 22.15 -24.37 1.62
C LEU A 365 23.37 -23.44 1.53
N GLU A 366 24.40 -23.68 2.35
CA GLU A 366 25.65 -22.92 2.33
C GLU A 366 26.41 -23.08 1.01
N LYS A 367 26.50 -24.32 0.51
CA LYS A 367 27.12 -24.61 -0.80
C LYS A 367 26.34 -23.98 -1.93
N LEU A 368 25.01 -24.08 -1.89
CA LEU A 368 24.14 -23.43 -2.88
C LEU A 368 24.30 -21.90 -2.89
N ALA A 369 24.44 -21.27 -1.72
CA ALA A 369 24.67 -19.82 -1.63
C ALA A 369 26.02 -19.38 -2.23
N ALA A 370 27.05 -20.23 -2.14
CA ALA A 370 28.35 -20.00 -2.75
C ALA A 370 28.31 -20.14 -4.29
N GLU A 371 27.58 -21.14 -4.80
CA GLU A 371 27.46 -21.42 -6.24
C GLU A 371 26.53 -20.41 -6.97
N THR A 372 25.56 -19.82 -6.28
CA THR A 372 24.56 -18.87 -6.83
C THR A 372 25.03 -17.42 -6.86
N CYS A 373 26.27 -17.17 -7.28
CA CYS A 373 26.75 -15.81 -7.49
C CYS A 373 25.90 -15.08 -8.55
N LEU A 374 25.57 -13.80 -8.31
CA LEU A 374 24.71 -12.96 -9.16
C LEU A 374 23.23 -13.37 -9.27
N PHE A 375 22.76 -14.33 -8.48
CA PHE A 375 21.34 -14.64 -8.45
C PHE A 375 20.59 -13.54 -7.68
N SER A 376 19.50 -13.05 -8.25
CA SER A 376 18.56 -12.19 -7.55
C SER A 376 17.67 -13.00 -6.59
N GLY A 377 16.95 -12.32 -5.69
CA GLY A 377 15.99 -13.00 -4.80
C GLY A 377 14.88 -13.71 -5.59
N ALA A 378 14.49 -13.18 -6.74
CA ALA A 378 13.55 -13.83 -7.65
C ALA A 378 14.15 -15.09 -8.30
N ASP A 379 15.43 -15.04 -8.70
CA ASP A 379 16.11 -16.19 -9.30
C ASP A 379 16.28 -17.32 -8.28
N LEU A 380 16.65 -17.02 -7.03
CA LEU A 380 16.75 -18.01 -5.95
C LEU A 380 15.40 -18.66 -5.65
N ARG A 381 14.31 -17.88 -5.66
CA ARG A 381 12.96 -18.42 -5.50
C ARG A 381 12.58 -19.34 -6.66
N ASN A 382 12.93 -18.96 -7.89
CA ASN A 382 12.71 -19.80 -9.06
C ASN A 382 13.58 -21.07 -9.01
N LEU A 383 14.83 -20.98 -8.55
CA LEU A 383 15.72 -22.12 -8.34
C LEU A 383 15.09 -23.16 -7.40
N CYS A 384 14.53 -22.73 -6.27
CA CYS A 384 13.83 -23.62 -5.34
C CYS A 384 12.58 -24.25 -5.98
N LYS A 385 11.79 -23.46 -6.73
CA LYS A 385 10.60 -23.97 -7.42
C LYS A 385 10.94 -25.03 -8.47
N GLU A 386 11.93 -24.76 -9.32
CA GLU A 386 12.40 -25.69 -10.34
C GLU A 386 12.94 -26.97 -9.69
N ALA A 387 13.71 -26.86 -8.59
CA ALA A 387 14.18 -28.03 -7.86
C ALA A 387 13.01 -28.90 -7.34
N ALA A 388 11.93 -28.31 -6.85
CA ALA A 388 10.74 -29.06 -6.46
C ALA A 388 10.00 -29.67 -7.65
N LEU A 389 9.97 -29.00 -8.81
CA LEU A 389 9.39 -29.57 -10.02
C LEU A 389 10.20 -30.78 -10.51
N PHE A 390 11.52 -30.73 -10.47
CA PHE A 390 12.37 -31.90 -10.79
C PHE A 390 12.14 -33.06 -9.83
N ALA A 391 12.01 -32.77 -8.53
CA ALA A 391 11.68 -33.80 -7.53
C ALA A 391 10.34 -34.50 -7.80
N LEU A 392 9.33 -33.73 -8.24
CA LEU A 392 8.02 -34.24 -8.64
C LEU A 392 8.05 -35.00 -9.98
N GLN A 393 8.92 -34.61 -10.91
CA GLN A 393 9.07 -35.32 -12.18
C GLN A 393 9.72 -36.69 -12.00
N GLU A 394 10.71 -36.81 -11.11
CA GLU A 394 11.44 -38.07 -10.89
C GLU A 394 10.61 -39.10 -10.08
N ASN A 395 9.95 -38.65 -8.99
CA ASN A 395 9.26 -39.55 -8.06
C ASN A 395 7.73 -39.57 -8.25
N GLY A 396 7.21 -38.87 -9.26
CA GLY A 396 5.77 -38.65 -9.44
C GLY A 396 5.17 -37.71 -8.39
N LEU A 397 3.83 -37.65 -8.34
CA LEU A 397 3.08 -36.79 -7.41
C LEU A 397 3.23 -37.18 -5.92
N GLU A 398 3.89 -38.29 -5.61
CA GLU A 398 4.18 -38.76 -4.25
C GLU A 398 5.57 -38.36 -3.74
N ALA A 399 6.27 -37.46 -4.45
CA ALA A 399 7.60 -36.99 -4.03
C ALA A 399 7.56 -36.40 -2.61
N THR A 400 8.32 -37.01 -1.70
CA THR A 400 8.30 -36.69 -0.27
C THR A 400 9.37 -35.68 0.14
N THR A 401 10.48 -35.57 -0.60
CA THR A 401 11.61 -34.68 -0.26
C THR A 401 12.41 -34.23 -1.49
N VAL A 402 12.89 -32.99 -1.48
CA VAL A 402 13.82 -32.44 -2.49
C VAL A 402 15.26 -32.75 -2.09
N ARG A 403 16.02 -33.35 -3.03
CA ARG A 403 17.43 -33.75 -2.85
C ARG A 403 18.39 -32.75 -3.48
N GLN A 404 19.68 -32.85 -3.12
CA GLN A 404 20.72 -31.97 -3.65
C GLN A 404 20.89 -32.12 -5.18
N GLU A 405 20.58 -33.29 -5.73
CA GLU A 405 20.64 -33.56 -7.18
C GLU A 405 19.65 -32.70 -7.96
N HIS A 406 18.43 -32.52 -7.45
CA HIS A 406 17.41 -31.66 -8.06
C HIS A 406 17.85 -30.19 -8.10
N PHE A 407 18.55 -29.72 -7.07
CA PHE A 407 19.14 -28.38 -7.08
C PHE A 407 20.26 -28.24 -8.11
N ARG A 408 21.05 -29.28 -8.36
CA ARG A 408 22.09 -29.26 -9.39
C ARG A 408 21.50 -29.22 -10.80
N GLU A 409 20.40 -29.92 -11.05
CA GLU A 409 19.68 -29.83 -12.32
C GLU A 409 19.02 -28.47 -12.50
N SER A 410 18.42 -27.93 -11.43
CA SER A 410 17.87 -26.58 -11.39
C SER A 410 18.92 -25.51 -11.74
N LEU A 411 20.15 -25.62 -11.22
CA LEU A 411 21.25 -24.69 -11.54
C LEU A 411 21.67 -24.71 -13.01
N ARG A 412 21.42 -25.80 -13.75
CA ARG A 412 21.70 -25.86 -15.19
C ARG A 412 20.64 -25.13 -16.01
N THR A 413 19.40 -25.12 -15.50
CA THR A 413 18.25 -24.53 -16.18
C THR A 413 18.12 -23.04 -15.87
N VAL A 414 18.24 -22.66 -14.59
CA VAL A 414 18.07 -21.27 -14.13
C VAL A 414 19.38 -20.51 -14.28
N LYS A 415 19.38 -19.49 -15.13
CA LYS A 415 20.51 -18.57 -15.31
C LYS A 415 20.37 -17.33 -14.41
N PRO A 416 21.47 -16.72 -13.96
CA PRO A 416 21.42 -15.49 -13.19
C PRO A 416 20.83 -14.35 -14.02
N SER A 417 19.89 -13.60 -13.44
CA SER A 417 19.29 -12.43 -14.11
C SER A 417 20.21 -11.20 -14.04
N LEU A 418 21.16 -11.16 -13.10
CA LEU A 418 22.05 -10.03 -12.90
C LEU A 418 23.35 -10.19 -13.70
N SER A 419 23.82 -9.10 -14.28
CA SER A 419 25.12 -9.02 -14.94
C SER A 419 26.01 -8.00 -14.25
N TRP A 420 27.32 -8.27 -14.25
CA TRP A 420 28.33 -7.33 -13.73
C TRP A 420 28.27 -5.95 -14.40
N LYS A 421 27.97 -5.91 -15.71
CA LYS A 421 27.78 -4.66 -16.46
C LYS A 421 26.56 -3.86 -15.98
N GLY A 422 25.49 -4.56 -15.61
CA GLY A 422 24.30 -3.91 -15.03
C GLY A 422 24.58 -3.31 -13.67
N LEU A 423 25.35 -4.00 -12.82
CA LEU A 423 25.68 -3.55 -11.47
C LEU A 423 26.60 -2.31 -11.46
N THR A 424 27.60 -2.28 -12.33
CA THR A 424 28.48 -1.10 -12.44
C THR A 424 27.73 0.15 -12.90
N LEU A 425 26.66 0.02 -13.67
CA LEU A 425 25.79 1.15 -14.01
C LEU A 425 25.09 1.73 -12.77
N TYR A 426 24.56 0.89 -11.88
CA TYR A 426 23.93 1.36 -10.64
C TYR A 426 24.95 2.01 -9.69
N GLU A 427 26.14 1.42 -9.55
CA GLU A 427 27.21 2.00 -8.73
C GLU A 427 27.71 3.34 -9.27
N ASN A 428 27.85 3.46 -10.59
CA ASN A 428 28.27 4.70 -11.23
C ASN A 428 27.19 5.77 -11.13
N LEU A 429 25.91 5.42 -11.26
CA LEU A 429 24.79 6.35 -11.03
C LEU A 429 24.77 6.85 -9.58
N PHE A 430 25.07 5.98 -8.62
CA PHE A 430 25.18 6.35 -7.21
C PHE A 430 26.36 7.30 -6.97
N LYS A 431 27.55 6.96 -7.46
CA LYS A 431 28.77 7.78 -7.31
C LYS A 431 28.64 9.14 -7.98
N LYS A 432 28.13 9.18 -9.22
CA LYS A 432 27.94 10.42 -9.99
C LYS A 432 26.90 11.36 -9.36
N ARG A 433 25.94 10.83 -8.59
CA ARG A 433 24.97 11.65 -7.87
C ARG A 433 25.45 12.08 -6.49
N LEU A 434 26.28 11.28 -5.80
CA LEU A 434 26.94 11.73 -4.56
C LEU A 434 27.84 12.93 -4.83
N SER A 435 28.62 12.92 -5.92
CA SER A 435 29.46 14.07 -6.28
C SER A 435 28.63 15.33 -6.55
N ASN A 436 27.48 15.21 -7.21
CA ASN A 436 26.59 16.36 -7.48
C ASN A 436 25.88 16.91 -6.23
N LEU A 437 25.83 16.15 -5.13
CA LEU A 437 25.29 16.58 -3.84
C LEU A 437 26.35 17.23 -2.95
N GLU A 438 27.64 17.02 -3.22
CA GLU A 438 28.76 17.66 -2.52
C GLU A 438 29.17 19.00 -3.19
N ASP A 439 28.84 19.20 -4.47
CA ASP A 439 29.13 20.41 -5.25
C ASP A 439 28.03 21.51 -5.19
N ASN A 440 26.95 21.30 -4.42
CA ASN A 440 25.90 22.31 -4.14
C ASN A 440 25.71 22.49 -2.64
#